data_AF-A0A7W0WK54-F1
#
_entry.id   AF-A0A7W0WK54-F1
#
_cell.length_a   1.000
_cell.length_b   1.000
_cell.length_c   1.000
_cell.angle_alpha   90.00
_cell.angle_beta   90.00
_cell.angle_gamma   90.00
#
_symmetry.space_group_name_H-M   'P 1'
#
loop_
_entity.id
_entity.type
_entity.pdbx_description
1 polymer ?
#
loop_
_entity_poly.entity_id
_entity_poly.type
_entity_poly.pdbx_seq_one_letter_code
_entity_poly.pdbx_strand_id
1 'polypeptide(L)'
;MVDRPTGDAAAGAAFRPDVAAPATSPEEGQAVEQPDLRKLGDALRDRVEIRSIAITGLFLLAVLYTLYFARAFLLPIVLAVLLDFLLSPIIRALKRARIPEPVGAALVILTVLGGVGVGAYNLADPARAWMALAPESISRVQSRLRELRGPVDQVTRTAEQVEAATNVSKGGPQEVVVRGPRLSERFFGGTQTLVVGAMEMLILLYFLLAAGDLFLQKLIRVLPLLKDKKKAVSIARETEASISKYLFTVALVNIGLGIGVTLVMLLIGLPNA
;
A
#
# COMPACT_ATOMS: atom_id res chain seq x y z
N MET A 1 -39.95 112.19 -52.83
CA MET A 1 -39.50 112.25 -51.43
C MET A 1 -39.85 110.88 -50.84
N VAL A 2 -39.01 109.86 -51.07
CA VAL A 2 -37.80 109.50 -50.28
C VAL A 2 -38.27 109.09 -48.87
N ASP A 3 -38.12 107.88 -48.36
CA ASP A 3 -37.20 106.79 -48.70
C ASP A 3 -37.80 105.42 -48.30
N ARG A 4 -37.33 104.37 -48.97
CA ARG A 4 -37.58 102.96 -48.65
C ARG A 4 -36.57 102.51 -47.59
N PRO A 5 -36.78 101.35 -46.97
CA PRO A 5 -35.70 100.38 -47.07
C PRO A 5 -36.18 99.01 -47.56
N THR A 6 -35.38 98.51 -48.49
CA THR A 6 -35.23 97.14 -49.00
C THR A 6 -34.94 96.14 -47.88
N GLY A 7 -35.58 94.97 -47.88
CA GLY A 7 -34.94 93.70 -48.28
C GLY A 7 -34.26 93.03 -47.07
N ASP A 8 -34.29 91.74 -46.79
CA ASP A 8 -34.61 90.54 -47.56
C ASP A 8 -34.60 89.36 -46.55
N ALA A 9 -34.89 88.15 -47.04
CA ALA A 9 -34.54 86.84 -46.50
C ALA A 9 -35.61 86.08 -45.69
N ALA A 10 -36.27 85.18 -46.43
CA ALA A 10 -36.88 83.94 -45.98
C ALA A 10 -35.90 83.02 -45.22
N ALA A 11 -36.45 82.24 -44.27
CA ALA A 11 -36.06 80.88 -43.84
C ALA A 11 -36.57 80.71 -42.41
N GLY A 12 -37.51 79.83 -42.12
CA GLY A 12 -37.28 78.38 -42.15
C GLY A 12 -37.39 77.89 -40.71
N ALA A 13 -38.43 77.10 -40.43
CA ALA A 13 -38.65 76.48 -39.13
C ALA A 13 -37.41 75.67 -38.71
N ALA A 14 -36.72 76.11 -37.66
CA ALA A 14 -35.63 75.36 -37.06
C ALA A 14 -36.12 74.72 -35.76
N PHE A 15 -36.43 73.42 -35.85
CA PHE A 15 -36.57 72.50 -34.73
C PHE A 15 -35.34 72.64 -33.83
N ARG A 16 -35.51 73.18 -32.62
CA ARG A 16 -34.47 73.20 -31.60
C ARG A 16 -34.61 71.92 -30.78
N PRO A 17 -33.76 70.88 -30.96
CA PRO A 17 -33.71 69.81 -29.98
C PRO A 17 -33.23 70.42 -28.66
N ASP A 18 -33.92 70.08 -27.57
CA ASP A 18 -33.44 70.32 -26.20
C ASP A 18 -32.15 69.51 -26.01
N VAL A 19 -31.02 70.10 -26.40
CA VAL A 19 -29.70 69.59 -26.05
C VAL A 19 -29.55 69.90 -24.57
N ALA A 20 -29.73 68.85 -23.75
CA ALA A 20 -29.30 68.85 -22.36
C ALA A 20 -27.93 69.53 -22.27
N ALA A 21 -27.79 70.47 -21.32
CA ALA A 21 -26.55 71.16 -21.03
C ALA A 21 -25.38 70.17 -21.12
N PRO A 22 -24.23 70.55 -21.73
CA PRO A 22 -23.09 69.66 -21.82
C PRO A 22 -22.82 69.15 -20.41
N ALA A 23 -22.87 67.82 -20.25
CA ALA A 23 -22.58 67.16 -18.98
C ALA A 23 -21.32 67.82 -18.42
N THR A 24 -21.47 68.50 -17.28
CA THR A 24 -20.35 69.03 -16.53
C THR A 24 -19.33 67.91 -16.44
N SER A 25 -18.15 68.15 -17.02
CA SER A 25 -17.03 67.21 -17.02
C SER A 25 -16.96 66.57 -15.63
N PRO A 26 -16.94 65.23 -15.53
CA PRO A 26 -16.84 64.59 -14.23
C PRO A 26 -15.60 65.14 -13.54
N GLU A 27 -15.78 65.60 -12.30
CA GLU A 27 -14.75 66.23 -11.47
C GLU A 27 -13.39 65.53 -11.67
N GLU A 28 -12.45 66.27 -12.26
CA GLU A 28 -11.04 65.89 -12.31
C GLU A 28 -10.52 65.80 -10.87
N GLY A 29 -10.55 64.60 -10.29
CA GLY A 29 -10.10 64.41 -8.91
C GLY A 29 -10.23 62.99 -8.38
N GLN A 30 -11.11 62.15 -8.92
CA GLN A 30 -11.07 60.71 -8.62
C GLN A 30 -10.16 60.05 -9.65
N ALA A 31 -8.88 59.92 -9.28
CA ALA A 31 -7.98 59.01 -9.96
C ALA A 31 -8.67 57.64 -10.03
N VAL A 32 -9.14 57.26 -11.22
CA VAL A 32 -9.59 55.90 -11.49
C VAL A 32 -8.37 55.05 -11.20
N GLU A 33 -8.37 54.36 -10.06
CA GLU A 33 -7.29 53.49 -9.63
C GLU A 33 -7.14 52.44 -10.74
N GLN A 34 -6.12 52.62 -11.59
CA GLN A 34 -5.94 51.77 -12.76
C GLN A 34 -5.84 50.33 -12.25
N PRO A 35 -6.65 49.38 -12.77
CA PRO A 35 -6.64 48.02 -12.29
C PRO A 35 -5.21 47.47 -12.33
N ASP A 36 -4.65 47.17 -11.16
CA ASP A 36 -3.27 46.73 -11.03
C ASP A 36 -3.15 45.31 -11.59
N LEU A 37 -2.89 45.21 -12.90
CA LEU A 37 -2.82 43.96 -13.66
C LEU A 37 -1.77 43.00 -13.08
N ARG A 38 -0.78 43.52 -12.35
CA ARG A 38 0.25 42.72 -11.67
C ARG A 38 -0.32 41.95 -10.49
N LYS A 39 -1.09 42.63 -9.62
CA LYS A 39 -1.79 42.00 -8.49
C LYS A 39 -2.79 40.94 -8.93
N LEU A 40 -3.46 41.16 -10.08
CA LEU A 40 -4.35 40.15 -10.67
C LEU A 40 -3.57 38.91 -11.15
N GLY A 41 -2.40 39.10 -11.77
CA GLY A 41 -1.51 38.03 -12.21
C GLY A 41 -0.99 37.17 -11.06
N ASP A 42 -0.55 37.81 -9.98
CA ASP A 42 -0.05 37.13 -8.79
C ASP A 42 -1.18 36.31 -8.11
N ALA A 43 -2.37 36.89 -7.94
CA ALA A 43 -3.52 36.20 -7.37
C ALA A 43 -4.01 34.99 -8.21
N LEU A 44 -3.89 35.06 -9.53
CA LEU A 44 -4.21 33.93 -10.42
C LEU A 44 -3.14 32.84 -10.34
N ARG A 45 -1.86 33.22 -10.27
CA ARG A 45 -0.75 32.27 -10.16
C ARG A 45 -0.81 31.50 -8.84
N ASP A 46 -1.05 32.17 -7.72
CA ASP A 46 -1.22 31.54 -6.41
C ASP A 46 -2.37 30.53 -6.42
N ARG A 47 -3.51 30.89 -7.03
CA ARG A 47 -4.65 29.97 -7.19
C ARG A 47 -4.31 28.75 -8.04
N VAL A 48 -3.52 28.91 -9.10
CA VAL A 48 -3.09 27.81 -9.97
C VAL A 48 -2.10 26.90 -9.25
N GLU A 49 -1.15 27.45 -8.50
CA GLU A 49 -0.18 26.68 -7.72
C GLU A 49 -0.88 25.90 -6.57
N ILE A 50 -1.77 26.54 -5.81
CA ILE A 50 -2.58 25.88 -4.78
C ILE A 50 -3.45 24.78 -5.38
N ARG A 51 -4.11 25.04 -6.52
CA ARG A 51 -4.92 24.03 -7.22
C ARG A 51 -4.07 22.87 -7.71
N SER A 52 -2.87 23.13 -8.23
CA SER A 52 -1.94 22.09 -8.68
C SER A 52 -1.49 21.18 -7.52
N ILE A 53 -1.15 21.78 -6.38
CA ILE A 53 -0.77 21.04 -5.16
C ILE A 53 -1.96 20.22 -4.63
N ALA A 54 -3.15 20.82 -4.57
CA ALA A 54 -4.36 20.13 -4.12
C ALA A 54 -4.74 18.96 -5.03
N ILE A 55 -4.66 19.14 -6.36
CA ILE A 55 -4.91 18.06 -7.33
C ILE A 55 -3.84 16.96 -7.20
N THR A 56 -2.58 17.33 -7.04
CA THR A 56 -1.49 16.35 -6.84
C THR A 56 -1.69 15.57 -5.55
N GLY A 57 -2.06 16.24 -4.46
CA GLY A 57 -2.37 15.60 -3.18
C GLY A 57 -3.57 14.67 -3.28
N LEU A 58 -4.65 15.10 -3.96
CA LEU A 58 -5.83 14.28 -4.19
C LEU A 58 -5.51 13.08 -5.09
N PHE A 59 -4.69 13.27 -6.12
CA PHE A 59 -4.22 12.20 -7.00
C PHE A 59 -3.40 11.16 -6.21
N LEU A 60 -2.45 11.60 -5.40
CA LEU A 60 -1.66 10.71 -4.54
C LEU A 60 -2.55 9.94 -3.56
N LEU A 61 -3.50 10.61 -2.92
CA LEU A 61 -4.45 9.96 -2.01
C LEU A 61 -5.34 8.96 -2.74
N ALA A 62 -5.80 9.29 -3.95
CA ALA A 62 -6.59 8.39 -4.79
C ALA A 62 -5.76 7.16 -5.21
N VAL A 63 -4.49 7.33 -5.56
CA VAL A 63 -3.58 6.21 -5.85
C VAL A 63 -3.38 5.33 -4.63
N LEU A 64 -3.08 5.90 -3.47
CA LEU A 64 -2.89 5.13 -2.22
C LEU A 64 -4.18 4.40 -1.80
N TYR A 65 -5.33 5.06 -1.91
CA TYR A 65 -6.64 4.45 -1.65
C TYR A 65 -6.91 3.29 -2.60
N THR A 66 -6.65 3.48 -3.89
CA THR A 66 -6.80 2.43 -4.91
C THR A 66 -5.87 1.25 -4.61
N LEU A 67 -4.63 1.52 -4.20
CA LEU A 67 -3.66 0.49 -3.82
C LEU A 67 -4.11 -0.29 -2.58
N TYR A 68 -4.65 0.41 -1.58
CA TYR A 68 -5.24 -0.20 -0.39
C TYR A 68 -6.44 -1.08 -0.74
N PHE A 69 -7.33 -0.60 -1.60
CA PHE A 69 -8.50 -1.34 -2.06
C PHE A 69 -8.10 -2.58 -2.88
N ALA A 70 -7.15 -2.43 -3.80
CA ALA A 70 -6.66 -3.49 -4.66
C ALA A 70 -5.64 -4.43 -3.99
N ARG A 71 -5.28 -4.21 -2.71
CA ARG A 71 -4.24 -5.00 -2.00
C ARG A 71 -4.48 -6.51 -2.07
N ALA A 72 -5.75 -6.95 -2.04
CA ALA A 72 -6.10 -8.36 -2.08
C ALA A 72 -5.61 -9.04 -3.36
N PHE A 73 -5.60 -8.30 -4.48
CA PHE A 73 -5.13 -8.76 -5.78
C PHE A 73 -3.65 -8.41 -6.01
N LEU A 74 -3.19 -7.24 -5.56
CA LEU A 74 -1.82 -6.78 -5.76
C LEU A 74 -0.80 -7.56 -4.92
N LEU A 75 -1.15 -7.97 -3.70
CA LEU A 75 -0.22 -8.72 -2.84
C LEU A 75 0.20 -10.05 -3.47
N PRO A 76 -0.71 -10.93 -3.96
CA PRO A 76 -0.32 -12.12 -4.72
C PRO A 76 0.59 -11.83 -5.91
N ILE A 77 0.34 -10.73 -6.65
CA ILE A 77 1.15 -10.35 -7.81
C ILE A 77 2.56 -9.96 -7.39
N VAL A 78 2.69 -9.09 -6.39
CA VAL A 78 3.99 -8.64 -5.88
C VAL A 78 4.78 -9.83 -5.35
N LEU A 79 4.13 -10.73 -4.59
CA LEU A 79 4.75 -11.96 -4.12
C LEU A 79 5.23 -12.85 -5.27
N ALA A 80 4.40 -13.04 -6.29
CA ALA A 80 4.78 -13.81 -7.47
C ALA A 80 5.97 -13.19 -8.22
N VAL A 81 6.04 -11.86 -8.35
CA VAL A 81 7.19 -11.17 -8.97
C VAL A 81 8.46 -11.32 -8.14
N LEU A 82 8.36 -11.18 -6.81
CA LEU A 82 9.51 -11.39 -5.92
C LEU A 82 10.02 -12.83 -5.97
N LEU A 83 9.10 -13.81 -6.00
CA LEU A 83 9.45 -15.22 -6.11
C LEU A 83 9.95 -15.57 -7.51
N ASP A 84 9.46 -14.91 -8.55
CA ASP A 84 10.01 -15.04 -9.90
C ASP A 84 11.46 -14.59 -9.94
N PHE A 85 11.79 -13.44 -9.35
CA PHE A 85 13.17 -12.99 -9.27
C PHE A 85 14.06 -13.96 -8.49
N LEU A 86 13.52 -14.63 -7.48
CA LEU A 86 14.24 -15.66 -6.74
C LEU A 86 14.50 -16.93 -7.57
N LEU A 87 13.50 -17.40 -8.32
CA LEU A 87 13.52 -18.69 -9.01
C LEU A 87 14.01 -18.61 -10.46
N SER A 88 13.95 -17.44 -11.08
CA SER A 88 14.47 -17.14 -12.41
C SER A 88 15.93 -17.59 -12.66
N PRO A 89 16.91 -17.44 -11.73
CA PRO A 89 18.25 -17.99 -11.94
C PRO A 89 18.26 -19.51 -12.05
N ILE A 90 17.38 -20.20 -11.31
CA ILE A 90 17.22 -21.67 -11.39
C ILE A 90 16.65 -22.05 -12.75
N ILE A 91 15.62 -21.35 -13.23
CA ILE A 91 15.05 -21.58 -14.57
C ILE A 91 16.07 -21.35 -15.67
N ARG A 92 16.90 -20.31 -15.57
CA ARG A 92 18.00 -20.08 -16.52
C ARG A 92 19.06 -21.18 -16.47
N ALA A 93 19.37 -21.72 -15.29
CA ALA A 93 20.26 -22.87 -15.16
C ALA A 93 19.66 -24.13 -15.82
N LEU A 94 18.36 -24.39 -15.63
CA LEU A 94 17.64 -25.48 -16.30
C LEU A 94 17.58 -25.29 -17.83
N LYS A 95 17.38 -24.05 -18.30
CA LYS A 95 17.45 -23.70 -19.72
C LYS A 95 18.82 -24.00 -20.32
N ARG A 96 19.90 -23.73 -19.57
CA ARG A 96 21.27 -24.11 -19.97
C ARG A 96 21.45 -25.63 -20.06
N ALA A 97 20.72 -26.38 -19.26
CA ALA A 97 20.62 -27.84 -19.33
C ALA A 97 19.64 -28.36 -20.41
N ARG A 98 19.21 -27.51 -21.36
CA ARG A 98 18.32 -27.82 -22.50
C ARG A 98 16.85 -28.08 -22.12
N ILE A 99 16.41 -27.70 -20.92
CA ILE A 99 15.00 -27.79 -20.52
C ILE A 99 14.27 -26.50 -20.95
N PRO A 100 13.14 -26.59 -21.68
CA PRO A 100 12.34 -25.41 -22.05
C PRO A 100 11.82 -24.65 -20.81
N GLU A 101 11.76 -23.32 -20.88
CA GLU A 101 11.35 -22.46 -19.76
C GLU A 101 9.99 -22.86 -19.13
N PRO A 102 8.92 -23.18 -19.90
CA PRO A 102 7.64 -23.60 -19.30
C PRO A 102 7.72 -24.93 -18.54
N VAL A 103 8.58 -25.86 -19.00
CA VAL A 103 8.78 -27.16 -18.36
C VAL A 103 9.63 -26.98 -17.10
N GLY A 104 10.69 -26.17 -17.18
CA GLY A 104 11.51 -25.82 -16.02
C GLY A 104 10.68 -25.13 -14.94
N ALA A 105 9.78 -24.23 -15.32
CA ALA A 105 8.87 -23.54 -14.40
C ALA A 105 7.97 -24.52 -13.66
N ALA A 106 7.32 -25.44 -14.39
CA ALA A 106 6.48 -26.47 -13.80
C ALA A 106 7.26 -27.35 -12.82
N LEU A 107 8.47 -27.80 -13.22
CA LEU A 107 9.32 -28.65 -12.38
C LEU A 107 9.71 -27.96 -11.08
N VAL A 108 10.15 -26.70 -11.14
CA VAL A 108 10.55 -25.93 -9.95
C VAL A 108 9.35 -25.69 -9.04
N ILE A 109 8.20 -25.28 -9.57
CA ILE A 109 7.00 -25.06 -8.76
C ILE A 109 6.53 -26.36 -8.09
N LEU A 110 6.49 -27.47 -8.82
CA LEU A 110 6.14 -28.78 -8.24
C LEU A 110 7.14 -29.21 -7.16
N THR A 111 8.43 -28.94 -7.34
CA THR A 111 9.46 -29.25 -6.34
C THR A 111 9.26 -28.44 -5.07
N VAL A 112 9.00 -27.13 -5.19
CA VAL A 112 8.75 -26.25 -4.04
C VAL A 112 7.45 -26.64 -3.34
N LEU A 113 6.36 -26.87 -4.08
CA LEU A 113 5.08 -27.31 -3.53
C LEU A 113 5.19 -28.67 -2.84
N GLY A 114 5.89 -29.61 -3.46
CA GLY A 114 6.15 -30.93 -2.89
C GLY A 114 6.96 -30.81 -1.59
N GLY A 115 8.02 -30.01 -1.58
CA GLY A 115 8.82 -29.76 -0.38
C GLY A 115 8.00 -29.14 0.76
N VAL A 116 7.20 -28.12 0.47
CA VAL A 116 6.29 -27.49 1.44
C VAL A 116 5.23 -28.49 1.92
N GLY A 117 4.65 -29.29 1.01
CA GLY A 117 3.63 -30.29 1.34
C GLY A 117 4.17 -31.39 2.25
N VAL A 118 5.37 -31.90 1.96
CA VAL A 118 6.08 -32.86 2.82
C VAL A 118 6.41 -32.23 4.18
N GLY A 119 6.90 -30.98 4.20
CA GLY A 119 7.14 -30.26 5.45
C GLY A 119 5.87 -30.12 6.29
N ALA A 120 4.78 -29.65 5.69
CA ALA A 120 3.49 -29.49 6.36
C ALA A 120 2.93 -30.82 6.87
N TYR A 121 3.08 -31.90 6.11
CA TYR A 121 2.67 -33.25 6.53
C TYR A 121 3.43 -33.72 7.76
N ASN A 122 4.77 -33.57 7.77
CA ASN A 122 5.59 -33.96 8.92
C ASN A 122 5.32 -33.11 10.17
N LEU A 123 4.99 -31.82 10.00
CA LEU A 123 4.65 -30.93 11.11
C LEU A 123 3.23 -31.14 11.65
N ALA A 124 2.35 -31.82 10.91
CA ALA A 124 0.96 -32.01 11.32
C ALA A 124 0.83 -32.86 12.59
N ASP A 125 1.65 -33.90 12.74
CA ASP A 125 1.61 -34.79 13.90
C ASP A 125 2.11 -34.10 15.19
N PRO A 126 3.27 -33.41 15.21
CA PRO A 126 3.67 -32.58 16.35
C PRO A 126 2.65 -31.51 16.70
N ALA A 127 2.08 -30.83 15.70
CA ALA A 127 1.06 -29.81 15.93
C ALA A 127 -0.20 -30.40 16.59
N ARG A 128 -0.65 -31.59 16.16
CA ARG A 128 -1.77 -32.31 16.79
C ARG A 128 -1.45 -32.71 18.23
N ALA A 129 -0.24 -33.21 18.50
CA ALA A 129 0.20 -33.55 19.84
C ALA A 129 0.19 -32.32 20.76
N TRP A 130 0.72 -31.19 20.30
CA TRP A 130 0.68 -29.93 21.05
C TRP A 130 -0.74 -29.44 21.31
N MET A 131 -1.64 -29.55 20.32
CA MET A 131 -3.05 -29.20 20.51
C MET A 131 -3.75 -30.11 21.54
N ALA A 132 -3.42 -31.40 21.57
CA ALA A 132 -3.96 -32.34 22.56
C ALA A 132 -3.44 -32.04 23.99
N LEU A 133 -2.19 -31.58 24.12
CA LEU A 133 -1.54 -31.21 25.39
C LEU A 133 -1.86 -29.77 25.84
N ALA A 134 -2.49 -28.95 24.98
CA ALA A 134 -2.80 -27.54 25.24
C ALA A 134 -3.63 -27.30 26.52
N PRO A 135 -4.75 -27.98 26.79
CA PRO A 135 -5.54 -27.71 28.01
C PRO A 135 -4.79 -28.05 29.30
N GLU A 136 -3.98 -29.11 29.32
CA GLU A 136 -3.15 -29.46 30.49
C GLU A 136 -1.96 -28.51 30.68
N SER A 137 -1.32 -28.08 29.60
CA SER A 137 -0.20 -27.13 29.70
C SER A 137 -0.68 -25.74 30.11
N ILE A 138 -1.86 -25.30 29.66
CA ILE A 138 -2.49 -24.04 30.09
C ILE A 138 -2.80 -24.06 31.58
N SER A 139 -3.33 -25.16 32.13
CA SER A 139 -3.64 -25.24 33.57
C SER A 139 -2.37 -25.21 34.43
N ARG A 140 -1.30 -25.90 34.01
CA ARG A 140 0.03 -25.87 34.68
C ARG A 140 0.73 -24.51 34.56
N VAL A 141 0.59 -23.84 33.42
CA VAL A 141 1.13 -22.48 33.24
C VAL A 141 0.34 -21.48 34.08
N GLN A 142 -0.99 -21.60 34.15
CA GLN A 142 -1.83 -20.78 35.04
C GLN A 142 -1.56 -21.02 36.52
N SER A 143 -1.19 -22.24 36.94
CA SER A 143 -0.86 -22.50 38.35
C SER A 143 0.48 -21.84 38.72
N ARG A 144 1.51 -21.97 37.87
CA ARG A 144 2.80 -21.29 38.08
C ARG A 144 2.71 -19.78 37.93
N LEU A 145 1.86 -19.27 37.04
CA LEU A 145 1.55 -17.84 36.95
C LEU A 145 0.77 -17.35 38.17
N ARG A 146 -0.09 -18.17 38.80
CA ARG A 146 -0.78 -17.81 40.05
C ARG A 146 0.20 -17.65 41.22
N GLU A 147 1.23 -18.50 41.30
CA GLU A 147 2.31 -18.34 42.28
C GLU A 147 3.07 -17.01 42.11
N LEU A 148 3.24 -16.56 40.86
CA LEU A 148 3.84 -15.26 40.54
C LEU A 148 2.88 -14.05 40.67
N ARG A 149 1.56 -14.28 40.64
CA ARG A 149 0.55 -13.24 40.85
C ARG A 149 0.37 -12.86 42.32
N GLY A 150 0.65 -13.77 43.26
CA GLY A 150 0.53 -13.49 44.70
C GLY A 150 1.24 -12.19 45.14
N PRO A 151 2.50 -11.96 44.75
CA PRO A 151 3.21 -10.69 45.03
C PRO A 151 2.63 -9.48 44.30
N VAL A 152 2.16 -9.65 43.05
CA VAL A 152 1.58 -8.56 42.24
C VAL A 152 0.23 -8.12 42.80
N ASP A 153 -0.63 -9.07 43.17
CA ASP A 153 -1.93 -8.82 43.77
C ASP A 153 -1.80 -8.09 45.12
N GLN A 154 -0.72 -8.31 45.87
CA GLN A 154 -0.44 -7.58 47.12
C GLN A 154 -0.08 -6.11 46.86
N VAL A 155 0.70 -5.83 45.80
CA VAL A 155 1.03 -4.46 45.39
C VAL A 155 -0.21 -3.76 44.84
N THR A 156 -1.02 -4.43 44.03
CA THR A 156 -2.27 -3.87 43.49
C THR A 156 -3.28 -3.59 44.60
N ARG A 157 -3.46 -4.48 45.59
CA ARG A 157 -4.33 -4.22 46.75
C ARG A 157 -3.85 -3.07 47.62
N THR A 158 -2.54 -2.91 47.77
CA THR A 158 -1.97 -1.77 48.50
C THR A 158 -2.21 -0.47 47.73
N ALA A 159 -2.04 -0.48 46.41
CA ALA A 159 -2.36 0.65 45.54
C ALA A 159 -3.86 0.97 45.55
N GLU A 160 -4.74 -0.02 45.48
CA GLU A 160 -6.20 0.12 45.56
C GLU A 160 -6.67 0.61 46.94
N GLN A 161 -6.03 0.21 48.04
CA GLN A 161 -6.33 0.72 49.38
C GLN A 161 -5.89 2.17 49.55
N VAL A 162 -4.76 2.55 48.95
CA VAL A 162 -4.28 3.94 48.90
C VAL A 162 -5.18 4.80 48.02
N GLU A 163 -5.64 4.26 46.88
CA GLU A 163 -6.59 4.91 45.97
C GLU A 163 -8.00 5.00 46.56
N ALA A 164 -8.49 3.96 47.24
CA ALA A 164 -9.78 3.98 47.94
C ALA A 164 -9.78 4.92 49.16
N ALA A 165 -8.64 5.09 49.82
CA ALA A 165 -8.45 6.10 50.87
C ALA A 165 -8.36 7.53 50.30
N THR A 166 -8.08 7.69 49.01
CA THR A 166 -8.02 9.00 48.32
C THR A 166 -9.19 9.28 47.37
N ASN A 167 -10.09 8.32 47.12
CA ASN A 167 -11.16 8.45 46.13
C ASN A 167 -12.50 7.91 46.66
N VAL A 168 -13.24 8.78 47.35
CA VAL A 168 -14.68 8.55 47.60
C VAL A 168 -15.45 8.92 46.33
N SER A 169 -16.05 7.90 45.71
CA SER A 169 -17.04 7.91 44.61
C SER A 169 -16.52 7.84 43.16
N LYS A 170 -16.74 6.69 42.49
CA LYS A 170 -17.81 6.49 41.49
C LYS A 170 -17.76 5.07 40.89
N GLY A 171 -18.95 4.50 40.67
CA GLY A 171 -19.19 3.11 40.26
C GLY A 171 -18.57 2.70 38.92
N GLY A 172 -18.20 1.41 38.85
CA GLY A 172 -17.51 0.79 37.72
C GLY A 172 -18.45 0.41 36.56
N PRO A 173 -17.97 0.45 35.29
CA PRO A 173 -18.75 0.02 34.14
C PRO A 173 -18.68 -1.51 33.95
N GLN A 174 -19.83 -2.09 33.63
CA GLN A 174 -20.04 -3.49 33.28
C GLN A 174 -19.29 -3.83 31.97
N GLU A 175 -18.35 -4.76 32.05
CA GLU A 175 -17.56 -5.25 30.92
C GLU A 175 -18.46 -6.06 29.96
N VAL A 176 -18.85 -5.42 28.86
CA VAL A 176 -19.53 -6.10 27.75
C VAL A 176 -18.50 -6.99 27.08
N VAL A 177 -18.55 -8.29 27.39
CA VAL A 177 -17.82 -9.33 26.68
C VAL A 177 -18.29 -9.33 25.23
N VAL A 178 -17.57 -8.59 24.39
CA VAL A 178 -17.67 -8.66 22.94
C VAL A 178 -17.29 -10.09 22.56
N ARG A 179 -18.29 -10.92 22.27
CA ARG A 179 -18.09 -12.23 21.64
C ARG A 179 -17.47 -11.99 20.27
N GLY A 180 -16.13 -11.95 20.24
CA GLY A 180 -15.37 -11.98 18.99
C GLY A 180 -15.74 -13.24 18.18
N PRO A 181 -15.55 -13.22 16.85
CA PRO A 181 -15.87 -14.34 15.98
C PRO A 181 -15.27 -15.64 16.53
N ARG A 182 -16.06 -16.72 16.52
CA ARG A 182 -15.60 -18.02 17.02
C ARG A 182 -14.34 -18.41 16.26
N LEU A 183 -13.31 -18.84 16.99
CA LEU A 183 -11.99 -19.15 16.42
C LEU A 183 -12.11 -20.16 15.26
N SER A 184 -13.06 -21.10 15.35
CA SER A 184 -13.42 -22.04 14.29
C SER A 184 -13.85 -21.37 12.98
N GLU A 185 -14.73 -20.37 13.02
CA GLU A 185 -15.21 -19.64 11.82
C GLU A 185 -14.07 -18.89 11.12
N ARG A 186 -13.10 -18.38 11.89
CA ARG A 186 -11.92 -17.68 11.35
C ARG A 186 -10.92 -18.64 10.70
N PHE A 187 -10.79 -19.87 11.19
CA PHE A 187 -9.96 -20.90 10.58
C PHE A 187 -10.57 -21.41 9.26
N PHE A 188 -11.85 -21.78 9.23
CA PHE A 188 -12.48 -22.30 8.02
C PHE A 188 -12.55 -21.24 6.90
N GLY A 189 -12.94 -20.00 7.20
CA GLY A 189 -12.96 -18.91 6.20
C GLY A 189 -11.56 -18.42 5.79
N GLY A 190 -10.62 -18.42 6.73
CA GLY A 190 -9.23 -18.01 6.50
C GLY A 190 -8.48 -18.97 5.57
N THR A 191 -8.65 -20.28 5.77
CA THR A 191 -7.99 -21.30 4.93
C THR A 191 -8.43 -21.22 3.48
N GLN A 192 -9.73 -21.05 3.21
CA GLN A 192 -10.22 -20.93 1.82
C GLN A 192 -9.62 -19.70 1.13
N THR A 193 -9.63 -18.55 1.81
CA THR A 193 -9.07 -17.29 1.27
C THR A 193 -7.57 -17.44 0.99
N LEU A 194 -6.83 -18.10 1.90
CA LEU A 194 -5.42 -18.40 1.71
C LEU A 194 -5.17 -19.34 0.53
N VAL A 195 -5.97 -20.40 0.37
CA VAL A 195 -5.82 -21.35 -0.74
C VAL A 195 -6.08 -20.66 -2.09
N VAL A 196 -7.14 -19.85 -2.18
CA VAL A 196 -7.45 -19.09 -3.41
C VAL A 196 -6.31 -18.11 -3.72
N GLY A 197 -5.88 -17.30 -2.75
CA GLY A 197 -4.77 -16.36 -2.95
C GLY A 197 -3.44 -17.03 -3.29
N ALA A 198 -3.16 -18.19 -2.68
CA ALA A 198 -1.99 -19.00 -3.02
C ALA A 198 -2.09 -19.55 -4.44
N MET A 199 -3.27 -20.01 -4.87
CA MET A 199 -3.48 -20.51 -6.23
C MET A 199 -3.32 -19.40 -7.27
N GLU A 200 -3.89 -18.22 -7.03
CA GLU A 200 -3.67 -17.03 -7.88
C GLU A 200 -2.19 -16.67 -8.00
N MET A 201 -1.50 -16.61 -6.86
CA MET A 201 -0.06 -16.35 -6.82
C MET A 201 0.73 -17.41 -7.60
N LEU A 202 0.43 -18.70 -7.42
CA LEU A 202 1.12 -19.80 -8.09
C LEU A 202 0.89 -19.80 -9.60
N ILE A 203 -0.34 -19.53 -10.04
CA ILE A 203 -0.67 -19.41 -11.46
C ILE A 203 0.12 -18.26 -12.08
N LEU A 204 0.12 -17.09 -11.43
CA LEU A 204 0.83 -15.93 -11.93
C LEU A 204 2.34 -16.15 -11.95
N LEU A 205 2.88 -16.76 -10.89
CA LEU A 205 4.28 -17.15 -10.80
C LEU A 205 4.65 -18.11 -11.93
N TYR A 206 3.83 -19.13 -12.19
CA TYR A 206 4.05 -20.05 -13.30
C TYR A 206 4.13 -19.31 -14.64
N PHE A 207 3.16 -18.44 -14.94
CA PHE A 207 3.17 -17.68 -16.18
C PHE A 207 4.38 -16.75 -16.29
N LEU A 208 4.78 -16.13 -15.18
CA LEU A 208 5.92 -15.23 -15.14
C LEU A 208 7.23 -15.99 -15.39
N LEU A 209 7.44 -17.13 -14.70
CA LEU A 209 8.59 -18.02 -14.91
C LEU A 209 8.60 -18.63 -16.32
N ALA A 210 7.45 -19.11 -16.79
CA ALA A 210 7.32 -19.78 -18.09
C ALA A 210 7.55 -18.82 -19.26
N ALA A 211 7.26 -17.53 -19.07
CA ALA A 211 7.58 -16.49 -20.03
C ALA A 211 9.08 -16.14 -20.07
N GLY A 212 9.83 -16.41 -18.99
CA GLY A 212 11.25 -16.14 -18.89
C GLY A 212 11.60 -14.69 -19.27
N ASP A 213 12.57 -14.53 -20.17
CA ASP A 213 12.99 -13.20 -20.64
C ASP A 213 11.92 -12.50 -21.52
N LEU A 214 10.94 -13.23 -22.07
CA LEU A 214 9.96 -12.67 -23.02
C LEU A 214 9.04 -11.64 -22.35
N PHE A 215 8.68 -11.85 -21.09
CA PHE A 215 7.82 -10.92 -20.36
C PHE A 215 8.50 -9.55 -20.23
N LEU A 216 9.75 -9.55 -19.74
CA LEU A 216 10.54 -8.34 -19.58
C LEU A 216 10.81 -7.66 -20.94
N GLN A 217 11.09 -8.44 -21.99
CA GLN A 217 11.24 -7.90 -23.34
C GLN A 217 9.99 -7.20 -23.87
N LYS A 218 8.80 -7.77 -23.64
CA LYS A 218 7.52 -7.17 -24.06
C LYS A 218 7.22 -5.90 -23.27
N LEU A 219 7.45 -5.90 -21.95
CA LEU A 219 7.24 -4.72 -21.11
C LEU A 219 8.13 -3.55 -21.55
N ILE A 220 9.40 -3.85 -21.83
CA ILE A 220 10.40 -2.87 -22.23
C ILE A 220 10.17 -2.34 -23.65
N ARG A 221 9.44 -3.08 -24.49
CA ARG A 221 9.11 -2.64 -25.86
C ARG A 221 8.26 -1.37 -25.87
N VAL A 222 7.49 -1.12 -24.81
CA VAL A 222 6.64 0.07 -24.63
C VAL A 222 7.46 1.35 -24.40
N LEU A 223 8.70 1.24 -23.92
CA LEU A 223 9.56 2.40 -23.68
C LEU A 223 10.05 3.03 -25.00
N PRO A 224 10.01 4.37 -25.14
CA PRO A 224 10.31 5.04 -26.40
C PRO A 224 11.81 5.04 -26.75
N LEU A 225 12.71 5.24 -25.77
CA LEU A 225 14.15 5.37 -26.02
C LEU A 225 14.92 4.09 -25.63
N LEU A 226 15.95 3.75 -26.42
CA LEU A 226 16.83 2.61 -26.15
C LEU A 226 17.59 2.74 -24.81
N LYS A 227 17.87 3.97 -24.36
CA LYS A 227 18.52 4.24 -23.07
C LYS A 227 17.63 3.78 -21.91
N ASP A 228 16.33 4.09 -21.97
CA ASP A 228 15.35 3.69 -20.94
C ASP A 228 15.17 2.18 -20.91
N LYS A 229 15.20 1.54 -22.10
CA LYS A 229 15.15 0.07 -22.20
C LYS A 229 16.31 -0.59 -21.48
N LYS A 230 17.54 -0.14 -21.74
CA LYS A 230 18.75 -0.68 -21.10
C LYS A 230 18.72 -0.48 -19.58
N LYS A 231 18.31 0.71 -19.12
CA LYS A 231 18.21 1.03 -17.69
C LYS A 231 17.15 0.16 -17.00
N ALA A 232 16.00 -0.07 -17.64
CA ALA A 232 14.96 -0.95 -17.12
C ALA A 232 15.44 -2.41 -16.99
N VAL A 233 16.10 -2.96 -18.03
CA VAL A 233 16.68 -4.32 -17.95
C VAL A 233 17.72 -4.39 -16.84
N SER A 234 18.62 -3.42 -16.73
CA SER A 234 19.71 -3.47 -15.74
C SER A 234 19.17 -3.45 -14.33
N ILE A 235 18.20 -2.56 -14.03
CA ILE A 235 17.54 -2.50 -12.72
C ILE A 235 16.86 -3.82 -12.39
N ALA A 236 16.12 -4.41 -13.35
CA ALA A 236 15.45 -5.68 -13.13
C ALA A 236 16.45 -6.79 -12.79
N ARG A 237 17.52 -6.94 -13.58
CA ARG A 237 18.55 -7.97 -13.37
C ARG A 237 19.37 -7.76 -12.10
N GLU A 238 19.66 -6.51 -11.75
CA GLU A 238 20.38 -6.16 -10.51
C GLU A 238 19.52 -6.45 -9.28
N THR A 239 18.23 -6.09 -9.34
CA THR A 239 17.25 -6.40 -8.29
C THR A 239 17.10 -7.92 -8.13
N GLU A 240 17.00 -8.63 -9.25
CA GLU A 240 16.94 -10.08 -9.27
C GLU A 240 18.16 -10.73 -8.60
N ALA A 241 19.37 -10.35 -9.02
CA ALA A 241 20.60 -10.90 -8.47
C ALA A 241 20.74 -10.59 -6.97
N SER A 242 20.31 -9.40 -6.55
CA SER A 242 20.36 -8.98 -5.14
C SER A 242 19.39 -9.79 -4.28
N ILE A 243 18.14 -9.94 -4.72
CA ILE A 243 17.12 -10.74 -4.03
C ILE A 243 17.54 -12.21 -3.98
N SER A 244 17.99 -12.76 -5.10
CA SER A 244 18.43 -14.15 -5.18
C SER A 244 19.60 -14.42 -4.23
N LYS A 245 20.65 -13.57 -4.23
CA LYS A 245 21.80 -13.73 -3.34
C LYS A 245 21.42 -13.62 -1.86
N TYR A 246 20.58 -12.64 -1.52
CA TYR A 246 20.11 -12.46 -0.15
C TYR A 246 19.32 -13.68 0.34
N LEU A 247 18.31 -14.10 -0.43
CA LEU A 247 17.46 -15.23 -0.06
C LEU A 247 18.20 -16.56 -0.09
N PHE A 248 19.14 -16.76 -1.01
CA PHE A 248 20.03 -17.93 -1.00
C PHE A 248 20.87 -17.98 0.27
N THR A 249 21.40 -16.83 0.71
CA THR A 249 22.16 -16.74 1.96
C THR A 249 21.29 -17.06 3.17
N VAL A 250 20.06 -16.52 3.22
CA VAL A 250 19.09 -16.83 4.28
C VAL A 250 18.69 -18.31 4.27
N ALA A 251 18.45 -18.90 3.10
CA ALA A 251 18.14 -20.32 2.97
C ALA A 251 19.30 -21.20 3.44
N LEU A 252 20.54 -20.87 3.06
CA LEU A 252 21.73 -21.59 3.49
C LEU A 252 21.91 -21.52 5.01
N VAL A 253 21.73 -20.34 5.61
CA VAL A 253 21.77 -20.15 7.07
C VAL A 253 20.68 -20.95 7.75
N ASN A 254 19.43 -20.91 7.26
CA ASN A 254 18.31 -21.64 7.85
C ASN A 254 18.45 -23.16 7.71
N ILE A 255 18.96 -23.65 6.59
CA ILE A 255 19.27 -25.08 6.40
C ILE A 255 20.39 -25.50 7.35
N GLY A 256 21.47 -24.71 7.44
CA GLY A 256 22.58 -24.98 8.36
C GLY A 256 22.13 -24.99 9.82
N LEU A 257 21.30 -24.02 10.21
CA LEU A 257 20.69 -23.97 11.53
C LEU A 257 19.77 -25.18 11.77
N GLY A 258 18.93 -25.54 10.81
CA GLY A 258 18.04 -26.69 10.89
C GLY A 258 18.79 -28.02 11.05
N ILE A 259 19.85 -28.22 10.27
CA ILE A 259 20.75 -29.38 10.41
C ILE A 259 21.40 -29.38 11.80
N GLY A 260 21.91 -28.23 12.25
CA GLY A 260 22.52 -28.10 13.57
C GLY A 260 21.56 -28.43 14.71
N VAL A 261 20.34 -27.90 14.68
CA VAL A 261 19.29 -28.21 15.67
C VAL A 261 18.93 -29.69 15.64
N THR A 262 18.76 -30.28 14.45
CA THR A 262 18.44 -31.71 14.28
C THR A 262 19.56 -32.59 14.87
N LEU A 263 20.83 -32.27 14.58
CA LEU A 263 21.98 -32.99 15.12
C LEU A 263 22.06 -32.91 16.64
N VAL A 264 21.84 -31.72 17.22
CA VAL A 264 21.83 -31.53 18.67
C VAL A 264 20.70 -32.33 19.32
N MET A 265 19.50 -32.32 18.74
CA MET A 265 18.37 -33.10 19.25
C MET A 265 18.61 -34.61 19.16
N LEU A 266 19.24 -35.09 18.09
CA LEU A 266 19.66 -36.49 17.96
C LEU A 266 20.71 -36.89 19.00
N LEU A 267 21.71 -36.03 19.26
CA LEU A 267 22.75 -36.29 20.28
C LEU A 267 22.20 -36.33 21.71
N ILE A 268 21.16 -35.54 22.00
CA ILE A 268 20.49 -35.52 23.31
C ILE A 268 19.46 -36.67 23.44
N GLY A 269 19.22 -37.44 22.38
CA GLY A 269 18.31 -38.59 22.39
C GLY A 269 16.83 -38.21 22.36
N LEU A 270 16.49 -37.09 21.70
CA LEU A 270 15.11 -36.66 21.44
C LEU A 270 14.75 -36.93 19.96
N PRO A 271 14.31 -38.14 19.61
CA PRO A 271 14.11 -38.55 18.21
C PRO A 271 12.84 -37.99 17.53
N ASN A 272 11.92 -37.36 18.27
CA ASN A 272 10.63 -36.86 17.76
C ASN A 272 10.40 -35.37 18.08
N ALA A 273 11.30 -34.49 17.63
CA ALA A 273 11.06 -33.05 17.63
C ALA A 273 10.81 -32.53 16.22
#